data_AF-E4XSV0-F1
#
_entry.id   AF-E4XSV0-F1
#
_cell.length_a   1.000
_cell.length_b   1.000
_cell.length_c   1.000
_cell.angle_alpha   90.00
_cell.angle_beta   90.00
_cell.angle_gamma   90.00
#
_symmetry.space_group_name_H-M   'P 1'
#
loop_
_entity.id
_entity.type
_entity.pdbx_description
1 polymer ?
#
loop_
_entity_poly.entity_id
_entity_poly.type
_entity_poly.pdbx_seq_one_letter_code
_entity_poly.pdbx_strand_id
1 'polypeptide(L)'
;MAALQQGILLLFSAFQDHAGKDLKLNKRELKNLLTKEFGRVGDDKTAEVFNGLDEDESGSVDFEEFIYMVAALAEASDRKT
;
A
#
# COMPACT_ATOMS: atom_id res chain seq x y z
N MET A 1 -21.09 13.94 -2.24
CA MET A 1 -20.28 12.76 -1.90
C MET A 1 -19.87 12.89 -0.44
N ALA A 2 -20.01 11.83 0.36
CA ALA A 2 -19.53 11.86 1.74
C ALA A 2 -17.99 11.84 1.80
N ALA A 3 -17.39 12.45 2.82
CA ALA A 3 -15.93 12.53 2.96
C ALA A 3 -15.26 11.15 2.98
N LEU A 4 -15.87 10.18 3.66
CA LEU A 4 -15.41 8.79 3.67
C LEU A 4 -15.38 8.18 2.26
N GLN A 5 -16.41 8.46 1.47
CA GLN A 5 -16.55 7.96 0.11
C GLN A 5 -15.46 8.54 -0.81
N GLN A 6 -15.10 9.80 -0.61
CA GLN A 6 -13.96 10.42 -1.31
C GLN A 6 -12.63 9.80 -0.89
N GLY A 7 -12.42 9.55 0.41
CA GLY A 7 -11.21 8.89 0.91
C GLY A 7 -11.01 7.49 0.32
N ILE A 8 -12.07 6.67 0.30
CA ILE A 8 -12.02 5.31 -0.27
C ILE A 8 -11.66 5.36 -1.77
N LEU A 9 -12.26 6.29 -2.53
CA LEU A 9 -11.95 6.45 -3.95
C LEU A 9 -10.50 6.88 -4.19
N LEU A 10 -9.96 7.75 -3.34
CA LEU A 10 -8.56 8.17 -3.44
C LEU A 10 -7.60 7.01 -3.14
N LEU A 11 -7.88 6.19 -2.13
CA LEU A 11 -7.10 5.00 -1.81
C LEU A 11 -7.10 4.00 -2.97
N PHE A 12 -8.29 3.74 -3.53
CA PHE A 12 -8.42 2.82 -4.66
C PHE A 12 -7.72 3.35 -5.92
N SER A 13 -7.79 4.67 -6.17
CA SER A 13 -7.08 5.30 -7.29
C SER A 13 -5.56 5.21 -7.12
N ALA A 14 -5.03 5.45 -5.92
CA ALA A 14 -3.61 5.34 -5.65
C ALA A 14 -3.11 3.89 -5.83
N PHE A 15 -3.93 2.92 -5.43
CA PHE A 15 -3.66 1.50 -5.68
C PHE A 15 -3.66 1.18 -7.18
N GLN A 16 -4.71 1.55 -7.92
CA GLN A 16 -4.83 1.29 -9.36
C GLN A 16 -3.73 1.97 -10.20
N ASP A 17 -3.24 3.13 -9.79
CA ASP A 17 -2.15 3.83 -10.48
C ASP A 17 -0.84 3.02 -10.50
N HIS A 18 -0.67 2.08 -9.56
CA HIS A 18 0.53 1.28 -9.40
C HIS A 18 0.29 -0.22 -9.60
N ALA A 19 -0.93 -0.69 -9.35
CA ALA A 19 -1.31 -2.07 -9.55
C ALA A 19 -1.34 -2.42 -11.04
N GLY A 20 -0.90 -3.64 -11.35
CA GLY A 20 -0.97 -4.18 -12.70
C GLY A 20 -2.40 -4.44 -13.16
N LYS A 21 -2.52 -5.05 -14.35
CA LYS A 21 -3.82 -5.51 -14.88
C LYS A 21 -4.47 -6.62 -14.05
N ASP A 22 -3.70 -7.21 -13.15
CA ASP A 22 -4.08 -8.23 -12.17
C ASP A 22 -4.71 -7.64 -10.90
N LEU A 23 -4.78 -6.30 -10.77
CA LEU A 23 -5.23 -5.62 -9.54
C LEU A 23 -4.41 -6.03 -8.31
N LYS A 24 -3.13 -6.32 -8.53
CA LYS A 24 -2.16 -6.67 -7.49
C LYS A 24 -0.90 -5.83 -7.66
N LEU A 25 -0.15 -5.68 -6.58
CA LEU A 25 1.13 -4.99 -6.53
C LEU A 25 2.23 -6.04 -6.36
N ASN A 26 3.04 -6.22 -7.39
CA ASN A 26 4.29 -6.96 -7.21
C ASN A 26 5.33 -6.12 -6.46
N LYS A 27 6.43 -6.75 -6.02
CA LYS A 27 7.48 -6.10 -5.24
C LYS A 27 8.04 -4.81 -5.87
N ARG A 28 8.10 -4.74 -7.20
CA ARG A 28 8.57 -3.56 -7.94
C ARG A 28 7.51 -2.45 -7.96
N GLU A 29 6.25 -2.80 -8.15
CA GLU A 29 5.13 -1.85 -8.11
C GLU A 29 4.94 -1.28 -6.71
N LEU A 30 5.02 -2.13 -5.68
CA LEU A 30 5.01 -1.68 -4.29
C LEU A 30 6.17 -0.72 -4.00
N LYS A 31 7.39 -1.02 -4.49
CA LYS A 31 8.53 -0.10 -4.38
C LYS A 31 8.23 1.27 -4.99
N ASN A 32 7.63 1.27 -6.18
CA ASN A 32 7.30 2.51 -6.88
C ASN A 32 6.24 3.31 -6.13
N LEU A 33 5.19 2.65 -5.64
CA LEU A 33 4.15 3.25 -4.80
C LEU A 33 4.77 3.86 -3.54
N LEU A 34 5.55 3.10 -2.79
CA LEU A 34 6.21 3.57 -1.58
C LEU A 34 7.15 4.75 -1.87
N THR A 35 7.87 4.69 -2.99
CA THR A 35 8.78 5.76 -3.40
C THR A 35 8.05 7.05 -3.77
N LYS A 36 6.88 6.94 -4.41
CA LYS A 36 6.06 8.07 -4.86
C LYS A 36 5.31 8.72 -3.70
N GLU A 37 4.71 7.92 -2.83
CA GLU A 37 3.83 8.41 -1.75
C GLU A 37 4.60 8.76 -0.47
N PHE A 38 5.63 7.98 -0.11
CA PHE A 38 6.39 8.13 1.15
C PHE A 38 7.84 8.61 0.95
N GLY A 39 8.25 8.85 -0.30
CA GLY A 39 9.62 9.25 -0.64
C GLY A 39 10.59 8.08 -0.75
N ARG A 40 11.89 8.35 -0.92
CA ARG A 40 12.87 7.32 -1.35
C ARG A 40 12.96 6.14 -0.37
N VAL A 41 12.44 4.98 -0.78
CA VAL A 41 12.52 3.71 -0.04
C VAL A 41 13.57 2.79 -0.69
N GLY A 42 14.48 2.25 0.14
CA GLY A 42 15.50 1.29 -0.29
C GLY A 42 14.94 -0.13 -0.50
N ASP A 43 15.64 -0.96 -1.26
CA ASP A 43 15.18 -2.32 -1.60
C ASP A 43 14.96 -3.22 -0.37
N ASP A 44 15.82 -3.10 0.65
CA ASP A 44 15.69 -3.86 1.90
C ASP A 44 14.40 -3.50 2.64
N LYS A 45 14.10 -2.20 2.72
CA LYS A 45 12.88 -1.72 3.39
C LYS A 45 11.62 -2.09 2.61
N THR A 46 11.67 -2.00 1.29
CA THR A 46 10.59 -2.51 0.43
C THR A 46 10.37 -4.01 0.65
N ALA A 47 11.45 -4.80 0.78
CA ALA A 47 11.32 -6.24 1.03
C ALA A 47 10.70 -6.54 2.40
N GLU A 48 11.10 -5.81 3.45
CA GLU A 48 10.49 -5.93 4.78
C GLU A 48 9.00 -5.58 4.75
N VAL A 49 8.63 -4.47 4.11
CA VAL A 49 7.23 -4.06 3.98
C VAL A 49 6.45 -5.07 3.15
N PHE A 50 6.99 -5.50 2.01
CA PHE A 50 6.37 -6.50 1.15
C PHE A 50 6.09 -7.81 1.92
N ASN A 51 7.09 -8.35 2.62
CA ASN A 51 6.93 -9.57 3.40
C ASN A 51 5.99 -9.41 4.61
N GLY A 52 5.82 -8.18 5.11
CA GLY A 52 4.86 -7.88 6.16
C GLY A 52 3.43 -7.68 5.66
N LEU A 53 3.23 -7.55 4.34
CA LEU A 53 1.92 -7.36 3.71
C LEU A 53 1.42 -8.60 2.99
N ASP A 54 2.32 -9.35 2.33
CA ASP A 54 2.06 -10.62 1.63
C ASP A 54 1.86 -11.75 2.66
N GLU A 55 0.82 -11.64 3.49
CA GLU A 55 0.53 -12.59 4.58
C GLU A 55 0.19 -13.99 4.06
N ASP A 56 -0.39 -14.06 2.85
CA ASP A 56 -0.72 -15.31 2.20
C ASP A 56 0.44 -15.92 1.40
N GLU A 57 1.61 -15.26 1.42
CA GLU A 57 2.81 -15.60 0.64
C GLU A 57 2.52 -15.81 -0.86
N SER A 58 1.52 -15.11 -1.41
CA SER A 58 1.15 -15.20 -2.82
C SER A 58 2.22 -14.60 -3.74
N GLY A 59 3.17 -13.85 -3.20
CA GLY A 59 4.19 -13.13 -3.96
C GLY A 59 3.65 -11.87 -4.59
N SER A 60 2.53 -11.35 -4.09
CA SER A 60 1.86 -10.16 -4.62
C SER A 60 0.93 -9.54 -3.58
N VAL A 61 0.99 -8.22 -3.42
CA VAL A 61 0.10 -7.52 -2.48
C VAL A 61 -1.21 -7.16 -3.16
N ASP A 62 -2.33 -7.68 -2.68
CA ASP A 62 -3.66 -7.34 -3.19
C ASP A 62 -4.26 -6.09 -2.52
N PHE A 63 -5.51 -5.75 -2.87
CA PHE A 63 -6.15 -4.56 -2.34
C PHE A 63 -6.49 -4.67 -0.85
N GLU A 64 -6.84 -5.86 -0.34
CA GLU A 64 -7.12 -6.04 1.08
C GLU A 64 -5.85 -5.85 1.91
N GLU A 65 -4.74 -6.49 1.49
CA GLU A 65 -3.42 -6.35 2.12
C GLU A 65 -2.93 -4.89 2.08
N PHE A 66 -3.16 -4.19 0.96
CA PHE A 66 -2.89 -2.76 0.86
C PHE A 66 -3.70 -1.93 1.87
N ILE A 67 -4.99 -2.23 2.06
CA ILE A 67 -5.82 -1.52 3.04
C ILE A 67 -5.37 -1.80 4.48
N TYR A 68 -4.95 -3.03 4.79
CA TYR A 68 -4.35 -3.35 6.10
C TYR A 68 -3.10 -2.51 6.37
N MET A 69 -2.23 -2.31 5.37
CA MET A 69 -1.09 -1.39 5.47
C MET A 69 -1.54 0.03 5.81
N VAL A 70 -2.51 0.56 5.06
CA VAL A 70 -3.00 1.93 5.22
C VAL A 70 -3.62 2.10 6.61
N ALA A 71 -4.37 1.12 7.10
CA ALA A 71 -4.93 1.11 8.44
C ALA A 71 -3.82 1.14 9.50
N ALA A 72 -2.81 0.28 9.38
CA ALA A 72 -1.68 0.24 10.31
C ALA A 72 -0.89 1.57 10.33
N LEU A 73 -0.67 2.18 9.16
CA LEU A 73 -0.01 3.49 9.05
C LEU A 73 -0.86 4.62 9.65
N ALA A 74 -2.17 4.59 9.44
CA ALA A 74 -3.09 5.57 10.02
C ALA A 74 -3.07 5.48 11.55
N GLU A 75 -3.15 4.27 12.12
CA GLU A 75 -3.04 4.06 13.57
C GLU A 75 -1.67 4.46 14.14
N ALA A 76 -0.58 4.18 13.42
CA ALA A 76 0.76 4.57 13.83
C ALA A 76 0.98 6.09 13.77
N SER A 77 0.28 6.77 12.86
CA SER A 77 0.33 8.23 12.73
C SER A 77 -0.47 8.92 13.83
N ASP A 78 -1.60 8.34 14.24
CA ASP A 78 -2.45 8.86 15.32
C ASP A 78 -1.82 8.66 16.72
N ARG A 79 -1.09 7.56 16.93
CA ARG A 79 -0.36 7.27 18.19
C ARG A 79 0.87 8.17 18.46
N LYS A 80 1.24 9.06 17.54
CA LYS A 80 2.35 10.02 17.72
C LYS A 80 1.91 11.41 18.21
N THR A 81 0.64 11.59 18.57
CA THR A 81 0.11 12.78 19.25
C THR A 81 -0.31 12.48 20.67
#